data_AF-A0A0N0BLV6-F1
#
_entry.id   AF-A0A0N0BLV6-F1
#
_cell.length_a   1.000
_cell.length_b   1.000
_cell.length_c   1.000
_cell.angle_alpha   90.00
_cell.angle_beta   90.00
_cell.angle_gamma   90.00
#
_symmetry.space_group_name_H-M   'P 1'
#
loop_
_entity.id
_entity.type
_entity.pdbx_description
1 polymer ?
#
loop_
_entity_poly.entity_id
_entity_poly.type
_entity_poly.pdbx_seq_one_letter_code
_entity_poly.pdbx_strand_id
1 'polypeptide(L)'
;MEDLKALLKNPLAYVARRAEAWAKPLRGAWLLGVASGFLWPEAPPPKDAAALFRRLEGAWRESEAYFLDTGLDFPLLVSEWAREALEAREARKTPIPYQEMRGAFQQGQEVGRLLRRRLG
;
A
#
# COMPACT_ATOMS: atom_id res chain seq x y z
N MET A 1 20.88 7.75 0.17
CA MET A 1 20.56 8.70 1.27
C MET A 1 19.51 9.74 0.87
N GLU A 2 19.37 10.07 -0.42
CA GLU A 2 18.39 11.03 -0.94
C GLU A 2 16.92 10.60 -0.78
N ASP A 3 16.61 9.32 -0.99
CA ASP A 3 15.22 8.81 -0.96
C ASP A 3 14.56 8.95 0.42
N LEU A 4 15.34 8.83 1.50
CA LEU A 4 14.81 8.90 2.87
C LEU A 4 14.44 10.35 3.26
N LYS A 5 15.20 11.35 2.79
CA LYS A 5 14.89 12.77 3.04
C LYS A 5 13.60 13.20 2.34
N ALA A 6 13.38 12.72 1.11
CA ALA A 6 12.14 12.98 0.37
C ALA A 6 10.93 12.33 1.06
N LEU A 7 11.08 11.08 1.51
CA LEU A 7 10.08 10.34 2.26
C LEU A 7 9.64 11.06 3.55
N LEU A 8 10.58 11.65 4.29
CA LEU A 8 10.27 12.38 5.53
C LEU A 8 9.63 13.76 5.30
N LYS A 9 9.94 14.42 4.18
CA LYS A 9 9.41 15.76 3.89
C LYS A 9 7.97 15.73 3.40
N ASN A 10 7.62 14.75 2.56
CA ASN A 10 6.26 14.55 2.08
C ASN A 10 6.04 13.06 1.76
N PRO A 11 5.54 12.26 2.72
CA PRO A 11 5.30 10.82 2.56
C PRO A 11 4.40 10.49 1.38
N LEU A 12 3.33 11.27 1.17
CA LEU A 12 2.37 11.06 0.09
C LEU A 12 3.01 11.28 -1.29
N ALA A 13 3.73 12.39 -1.46
CA ALA A 13 4.41 12.69 -2.73
C ALA A 13 5.50 11.64 -3.03
N TYR A 14 6.21 11.17 -2.01
CA TYR A 14 7.14 10.07 -2.15
C TYR A 14 6.44 8.79 -2.64
N VAL A 15 5.37 8.37 -1.96
CA VAL A 15 4.62 7.15 -2.31
C VAL A 15 4.02 7.25 -3.71
N ALA A 16 3.42 8.39 -4.07
CA ALA A 16 2.87 8.63 -5.40
C ALA A 16 3.93 8.47 -6.50
N ARG A 17 5.08 9.14 -6.37
CA ARG A 17 6.19 9.04 -7.33
C ARG A 17 6.71 7.60 -7.46
N ARG A 18 6.83 6.88 -6.35
CA ARG A 18 7.28 5.48 -6.37
C ARG A 18 6.23 4.56 -7.00
N ALA A 19 4.94 4.81 -6.77
CA ALA A 19 3.85 4.07 -7.40
C ALA A 19 3.83 4.22 -8.92
N GLU A 20 4.20 5.40 -9.44
CA GLU A 20 4.29 5.65 -10.88
C GLU A 20 5.37 4.81 -11.58
N ALA A 21 6.48 4.52 -10.89
CA ALA A 21 7.55 3.68 -11.40
C ALA A 21 7.17 2.19 -11.52
N TRP A 22 6.09 1.75 -10.87
CA TRP A 22 5.58 0.40 -11.01
C TRP A 22 4.78 0.23 -12.29
N ALA A 23 4.93 -0.95 -12.91
CA ALA A 23 4.00 -1.41 -13.93
C ALA A 23 2.56 -1.29 -13.39
N LYS A 24 1.66 -0.66 -14.17
CA LYS A 24 0.25 -0.42 -13.79
C LYS A 24 -0.41 -1.60 -13.07
N PRO A 25 -0.20 -2.85 -13.49
CA PRO A 25 -0.89 -3.96 -12.85
C PRO A 25 -0.36 -4.40 -11.48
N LEU A 26 0.87 -4.00 -11.13
CA LEU A 26 1.52 -4.27 -9.83
C LEU A 26 1.41 -3.10 -8.87
N ARG A 27 1.13 -1.89 -9.39
CA ARG A 27 0.99 -0.66 -8.62
C ARG A 27 0.03 -0.80 -7.44
N GLY A 28 -1.15 -1.36 -7.66
CA GLY A 28 -2.15 -1.54 -6.60
C GLY A 28 -1.70 -2.49 -5.50
N ALA A 29 -1.00 -3.57 -5.86
CA ALA A 29 -0.43 -4.50 -4.88
C ALA A 29 0.69 -3.85 -4.05
N TRP A 30 1.55 -3.04 -4.68
CA TRP A 30 2.57 -2.27 -3.97
C TRP A 30 1.98 -1.23 -3.03
N LEU A 31 1.00 -0.43 -3.48
CA LEU A 31 0.30 0.56 -2.65
C LEU A 31 -0.40 -0.08 -1.44
N LEU A 32 -1.09 -1.21 -1.67
CA LEU A 32 -1.70 -1.97 -0.58
C LEU A 32 -0.64 -2.49 0.41
N GLY A 33 0.54 -2.87 -0.09
CA GLY A 33 1.71 -3.18 0.72
C GLY A 33 2.10 -2.01 1.62
N VAL A 34 2.22 -0.79 1.07
CA VAL A 34 2.57 0.42 1.83
C VAL A 34 1.54 0.68 2.94
N ALA A 35 0.25 0.71 2.63
CA ALA A 35 -0.79 0.89 3.64
C ALA A 35 -0.74 -0.23 4.71
N SER A 36 -0.60 -1.50 4.28
CA SER A 36 -0.53 -2.64 5.20
C SER A 36 0.69 -2.61 6.10
N GLY A 37 1.85 -2.20 5.59
CA GLY A 37 3.08 -2.09 6.39
C GLY A 37 3.02 -0.93 7.38
N PHE A 38 2.24 0.11 7.05
CA PHE A 38 2.01 1.22 7.96
C PHE A 38 1.07 0.83 9.10
N LEU A 39 -0.08 0.21 8.77
CA LEU A 39 -1.14 -0.14 9.71
C LEU A 39 -0.79 -1.38 10.54
N TRP A 40 -0.22 -2.40 9.90
CA TRP A 40 0.09 -3.70 10.52
C TRP A 40 1.52 -4.15 10.17
N PRO A 41 2.54 -3.53 10.77
CA PRO A 41 3.94 -3.80 10.43
C PRO A 41 4.32 -5.29 10.60
N GLU A 42 3.74 -5.96 11.60
CA GLU A 42 4.04 -7.36 11.92
C GLU A 42 3.21 -8.37 11.10
N ALA A 43 2.18 -7.92 10.36
CA ALA A 43 1.32 -8.82 9.62
C ALA A 43 2.09 -9.44 8.44
N PRO A 44 2.02 -10.77 8.23
CA PRO A 44 2.64 -11.37 7.07
C PRO A 44 1.96 -10.89 5.78
N PRO A 45 2.64 -10.96 4.63
CA PRO A 45 2.01 -10.78 3.33
C PRO A 45 0.81 -11.72 3.18
N PRO A 46 -0.21 -11.34 2.40
CA PRO A 46 -1.27 -12.27 1.98
C PRO A 46 -0.67 -13.58 1.46
N LYS A 47 -1.42 -14.68 1.48
CA LYS A 47 -0.96 -15.99 1.00
C LYS A 47 -1.42 -16.32 -0.43
N ASP A 48 -2.45 -15.63 -0.90
CA ASP A 48 -3.08 -15.80 -2.20
C ASP A 48 -3.77 -14.49 -2.62
N ALA A 49 -4.31 -14.45 -3.85
CA ALA A 49 -4.99 -13.26 -4.37
C ALA A 49 -6.25 -12.91 -3.59
N ALA A 50 -7.04 -13.90 -3.15
CA ALA A 50 -8.25 -13.67 -2.37
C ALA A 50 -7.94 -13.02 -1.02
N ALA A 51 -6.86 -13.45 -0.36
CA ALA A 51 -6.36 -12.84 0.87
C ALA A 51 -5.86 -11.41 0.65
N LEU A 52 -5.34 -11.10 -0.54
CA LEU A 52 -4.93 -9.74 -0.91
C LEU A 52 -6.15 -8.82 -1.04
N PHE A 53 -7.23 -9.25 -1.69
CA PHE A 53 -8.46 -8.46 -1.76
C PHE A 53 -9.14 -8.29 -0.39
N ARG A 54 -9.16 -9.32 0.47
CA ARG A 54 -9.60 -9.14 1.87
C ARG A 54 -8.73 -8.15 2.64
N ARG A 55 -7.41 -8.14 2.37
CA ARG A 55 -6.48 -7.18 2.98
C ARG A 55 -6.78 -5.74 2.53
N LEU A 56 -7.20 -5.55 1.29
CA LEU A 56 -7.58 -4.24 0.74
C LEU A 56 -8.75 -3.63 1.53
N GLU A 57 -9.83 -4.39 1.70
CA GLU A 57 -11.00 -3.94 2.48
C GLU A 57 -10.63 -3.66 3.94
N GLY A 58 -9.82 -4.53 4.54
CA GLY A 58 -9.33 -4.31 5.90
C GLY A 58 -8.51 -3.02 6.00
N ALA A 59 -7.63 -2.77 5.03
CA ALA A 59 -6.73 -1.62 5.07
C ALA A 59 -7.52 -0.31 4.96
N TRP A 60 -8.58 -0.31 4.14
CA TRP A 60 -9.51 0.80 4.03
C TRP A 60 -10.16 1.13 5.38
N ARG A 61 -10.83 0.15 6.00
CA ARG A 61 -11.53 0.35 7.28
C ARG A 61 -10.59 0.78 8.40
N GLU A 62 -9.44 0.14 8.50
CA GLU A 62 -8.45 0.47 9.53
C GLU A 62 -7.85 1.86 9.30
N SER A 63 -7.61 2.24 8.04
CA SER A 63 -7.11 3.58 7.73
C SER A 63 -8.12 4.69 8.04
N GLU A 64 -9.42 4.42 7.87
CA GLU A 64 -10.48 5.35 8.26
C GLU A 64 -10.51 5.53 9.78
N ALA A 65 -10.49 4.42 10.54
CA ALA A 65 -10.41 4.47 11.99
C ALA A 65 -9.14 5.20 12.48
N TYR A 66 -8.00 4.92 11.86
CA TYR A 66 -6.73 5.56 12.18
C TYR A 66 -6.75 7.08 11.93
N PHE A 67 -7.36 7.51 10.82
CA PHE A 67 -7.53 8.93 10.51
C PHE A 67 -8.44 9.61 11.54
N LEU A 68 -9.55 8.98 11.92
CA LEU A 68 -10.46 9.52 12.93
C LEU A 68 -9.79 9.65 14.32
N ASP A 69 -8.91 8.71 14.66
CA ASP A 69 -8.20 8.70 15.95
C ASP A 69 -7.03 9.69 16.00
N THR A 70 -6.25 9.78 14.92
CA THR A 70 -4.96 10.51 14.92
C THR A 70 -4.93 11.78 14.09
N GLY A 71 -5.91 11.99 13.21
CA GLY A 71 -5.91 13.04 12.19
C GLY A 71 -4.92 12.84 11.05
N LEU A 72 -4.15 11.73 11.03
CA LEU A 72 -3.19 11.44 9.97
C LEU A 72 -3.87 10.74 8.79
N ASP A 73 -3.95 11.43 7.67
CA ASP A 73 -4.62 10.98 6.43
C ASP A 73 -3.80 10.01 5.58
N PHE A 74 -2.50 9.89 5.86
CA PHE A 74 -1.57 9.11 5.05
C PHE A 74 -2.04 7.67 4.72
N PRO A 75 -2.37 6.80 5.69
CA PRO A 75 -2.77 5.44 5.37
C PRO A 75 -4.11 5.38 4.63
N LEU A 76 -4.98 6.38 4.79
CA LEU A 76 -6.29 6.47 4.13
C LEU A 76 -6.11 6.76 2.65
N LEU A 77 -5.37 7.80 2.29
CA LEU A 77 -5.14 8.14 0.89
C LEU A 77 -4.42 7.03 0.13
N VAL A 78 -3.44 6.38 0.77
CA VAL A 78 -2.71 5.27 0.14
C VAL A 78 -3.61 4.03 -0.05
N SER A 79 -4.54 3.77 0.87
CA SER A 79 -5.50 2.67 0.73
C SER A 79 -6.55 2.96 -0.35
N GLU A 80 -6.98 4.22 -0.55
CA GLU A 80 -7.82 4.63 -1.70
C GLU A 80 -7.13 4.34 -3.02
N TRP A 81 -5.89 4.81 -3.19
CA TRP A 81 -5.14 4.61 -4.42
C TRP A 81 -4.90 3.12 -4.71
N ALA A 82 -4.68 2.31 -3.67
CA ALA A 82 -4.56 0.87 -3.81
C ALA A 82 -5.87 0.26 -4.33
N ARG A 83 -7.02 0.71 -3.80
CA ARG A 83 -8.35 0.24 -4.20
C ARG A 83 -8.65 0.60 -5.65
N GLU A 84 -8.49 1.85 -6.03
CA GLU A 84 -8.70 2.31 -7.41
C GLU A 84 -7.86 1.51 -8.42
N ALA A 85 -6.59 1.25 -8.08
CA ALA A 85 -5.68 0.50 -8.94
C ALA A 85 -6.04 -0.99 -9.06
N LEU A 86 -6.56 -1.61 -7.98
CA LEU A 86 -6.91 -3.03 -7.95
C LEU A 86 -8.31 -3.30 -8.52
N GLU A 87 -9.30 -2.46 -8.26
CA GLU A 87 -10.65 -2.56 -8.82
C GLU A 87 -10.63 -2.33 -10.34
N ALA A 88 -9.88 -1.32 -10.81
CA ALA A 88 -9.66 -1.10 -12.24
C ALA A 88 -8.97 -2.27 -12.93
N ARG A 89 -8.33 -3.17 -12.17
CA ARG A 89 -7.70 -4.39 -12.68
C ARG A 89 -8.66 -5.57 -12.67
N GLU A 90 -9.47 -5.75 -11.63
CA GLU A 90 -10.50 -6.80 -11.59
C GLU A 90 -11.40 -6.74 -12.84
N ALA A 91 -11.69 -5.52 -13.30
CA ALA A 91 -12.41 -5.27 -14.55
C ALA A 91 -11.70 -5.77 -15.84
N ARG A 92 -10.37 -5.91 -15.85
CA ARG A 92 -9.57 -6.11 -17.09
C ARG A 92 -9.24 -7.57 -17.42
N LYS A 93 -9.74 -8.56 -16.66
CA LYS A 93 -9.60 -10.02 -16.89
C LYS A 93 -8.19 -10.56 -17.18
N THR A 94 -7.14 -9.74 -17.11
CA THR A 94 -5.76 -10.15 -17.39
C THR A 94 -5.17 -10.74 -16.12
N PRO A 95 -4.91 -12.06 -16.07
CA PRO A 95 -4.31 -12.67 -14.91
C PRO A 95 -2.85 -12.24 -14.82
N ILE A 96 -2.42 -11.80 -13.64
CA ILE A 96 -0.99 -11.67 -13.33
C ILE A 96 -0.69 -12.65 -12.23
N PRO A 97 0.43 -13.37 -12.34
CA PRO A 97 0.87 -14.30 -11.33
C PRO A 97 0.83 -13.67 -9.95
N TYR A 98 0.19 -14.38 -9.02
CA TYR A 98 0.11 -13.95 -7.64
C TYR A 98 1.49 -13.69 -7.01
N GLN A 99 2.52 -14.43 -7.43
CA GLN A 99 3.89 -14.22 -6.95
C GLN A 99 4.44 -12.81 -7.27
N GLU A 100 4.12 -12.26 -8.45
CA GLU A 100 4.54 -10.89 -8.80
C GLU A 100 3.80 -9.85 -7.96
N MET A 101 2.50 -10.05 -7.74
CA MET A 101 1.71 -9.19 -6.85
C MET A 101 2.25 -9.26 -5.41
N ARG A 102 2.61 -10.45 -4.94
CA ARG A 102 3.19 -10.66 -3.61
C ARG A 102 4.54 -9.97 -3.47
N GLY A 103 5.40 -10.06 -4.48
CA GLY A 103 6.69 -9.36 -4.51
C GLY A 103 6.52 -7.84 -4.46
N ALA A 104 5.61 -7.29 -5.26
CA ALA A 104 5.26 -5.87 -5.22
C ALA A 104 4.72 -5.45 -3.84
N PHE A 105 3.79 -6.24 -3.28
CA PHE A 105 3.24 -6.01 -1.95
C PHE A 105 4.34 -5.97 -0.88
N GLN A 106 5.26 -6.93 -0.88
CA GLN A 106 6.34 -7.00 0.10
C GLN A 106 7.24 -5.77 0.05
N GLN A 107 7.60 -5.31 -1.15
CA GLN A 107 8.39 -4.09 -1.31
C GLN A 107 7.64 -2.86 -0.81
N GLY A 108 6.33 -2.79 -1.02
CA GLY A 108 5.49 -1.72 -0.45
C GLY A 108 5.44 -1.80 1.08
N GLN A 109 5.32 -3.01 1.62
CA GLN A 109 5.26 -3.26 3.06
C GLN A 109 6.47 -2.72 3.81
N GLU A 110 7.68 -2.90 3.25
CA GLU A 110 8.88 -2.33 3.88
C GLU A 110 8.85 -0.79 3.92
N VAL A 111 8.33 -0.14 2.87
CA VAL A 111 8.15 1.32 2.87
C VAL A 111 7.13 1.74 3.94
N GLY A 112 6.01 1.04 4.03
CA GLY A 112 4.99 1.28 5.05
C GLY A 112 5.54 1.16 6.47
N ARG A 113 6.32 0.12 6.75
CA ARG A 113 6.98 -0.09 8.06
C ARG A 113 7.95 1.04 8.41
N LEU A 114 8.74 1.47 7.43
CA LEU A 114 9.68 2.59 7.62
C LEU A 114 8.94 3.87 7.95
N LEU A 115 7.80 4.13 7.30
CA LEU A 115 6.95 5.28 7.57
C LEU A 115 6.28 5.19 8.95
N ARG A 116 5.77 4.02 9.35
CA ARG A 116 5.17 3.80 10.67
C ARG A 116 6.13 4.16 11.78
N ARG A 117 7.38 3.70 11.70
CA ARG A 117 8.43 4.00 12.70
C ARG A 117 8.81 5.48 12.80
N ARG A 118 8.36 6.32 11.86
CA ARG A 118 8.75 7.73 11.76
C ARG A 118 7.59 8.69 11.99
N LEU A 119 6.37 8.28 11.66
CA LEU A 119 5.17 9.13 11.70
C LEU A 119 4.16 8.71 12.77
N GLY A 120 4.21 7.47 13.24
CA GLY A 120 3.40 6.96 14.35
C GLY A 120 4.26 6.66 15.57
#